data_AF-A0A0R2S9N6-F1
#
_entry.id   AF-A0A0R2S9N6-F1
#
_cell.length_a   1.000
_cell.length_b   1.000
_cell.length_c   1.000
_cell.angle_alpha   90.00
_cell.angle_beta   90.00
_cell.angle_gamma   90.00
#
_symmetry.space_group_name_H-M   'P 1'
#
loop_
_entity.id
_entity.type
_entity.pdbx_description
1 polymer ?
#
loop_
_entity_poly.entity_id
_entity_poly.type
_entity_poly.pdbx_seq_one_letter_code
_entity_poly.pdbx_strand_id
1 'polypeptide(L)' 'MNSVVRLVATLTLLTGLAACEAVPAYQRGDLARTEMAFDPDPLESRLNQHIYFSKEASTGGNGVAAGGCGCN' A
#
# COMPACT_ATOMS: atom_id res chain seq x y z
N MET A 1 6.80 31.08 29.67
CA MET A 1 6.65 30.42 28.36
C MET A 1 5.48 31.07 27.63
N ASN A 2 5.76 31.96 26.68
CA ASN A 2 4.82 32.96 26.18
C ASN A 2 3.57 32.31 25.54
N SER A 3 2.39 32.84 25.84
CA SER A 3 1.08 32.36 25.34
C SER A 3 1.05 32.26 23.82
N VAL A 4 1.75 33.18 23.14
CA VAL A 4 1.91 33.21 21.68
C VAL A 4 2.66 31.99 21.16
N VAL A 5 3.74 31.57 21.83
CA VAL A 5 4.53 30.39 21.43
C VAL A 5 3.70 29.11 21.55
N ARG A 6 2.88 29.00 22.60
CA ARG A 6 1.95 27.87 22.77
C ARG A 6 0.91 27.82 21.66
N LEU A 7 0.35 28.97 21.29
CA LEU A 7 -0.70 29.07 20.26
C LEU A 7 -0.17 28.70 18.87
N VAL A 8 1.03 29.18 18.52
CA VAL A 8 1.71 28.83 17.27
C VAL A 8 2.01 27.33 17.22
N ALA A 9 2.55 26.75 18.31
CA ALA A 9 2.87 25.32 18.36
C ALA A 9 1.62 24.43 18.20
N THR A 10 0.50 24.81 18.83
CA THR A 10 -0.77 24.08 18.67
C THR A 10 -1.31 24.15 17.25
N LEU A 11 -1.20 25.32 16.59
CA LEU A 11 -1.69 25.49 15.24
C LEU A 11 -0.89 24.67 14.23
N THR A 12 0.43 24.65 14.34
CA THR A 12 1.31 23.81 13.49
C THR A 12 1.07 22.32 13.66
N LEU A 13 0.71 21.89 14.88
CA LEU A 13 0.40 20.48 15.12
C LEU A 13 -0.92 20.09 14.46
N LEU A 14 -1.96 20.92 14.58
CA LEU A 14 -3.27 20.66 13.97
C LEU A 14 -3.21 20.60 12.44
N THR A 15 -2.43 21.45 11.79
CA THR A 15 -2.29 21.44 10.32
C THR A 15 -1.51 20.22 9.82
N GLY A 16 -0.51 19.75 10.57
CA GLY A 16 0.25 18.55 10.22
C GLY A 16 -0.60 17.27 10.23
N LEU A 17 -1.58 17.16 11.14
CA LEU A 17 -2.48 16.00 11.21
C LEU A 17 -3.51 15.98 10.06
N ALA A 18 -3.85 17.14 9.50
CA ALA A 18 -4.82 17.25 8.42
C ALA A 18 -4.25 16.97 7.02
N ALA A 19 -2.93 16.76 6.90
CA ALA A 19 -2.25 16.56 5.61
C ALA A 19 -2.34 15.12 5.07
N CYS A 20 -2.86 14.16 5.86
CA CYS A 20 -3.09 12.80 5.37
C CYS A 20 -4.36 12.75 4.50
N GLU A 21 -4.20 12.75 3.18
CA GLU A 21 -5.30 12.47 2.25
C GLU A 21 -5.38 10.98 1.90
N ALA A 22 -6.61 10.45 1.86
CA ALA A 22 -6.84 9.10 1.37
C ALA A 22 -6.83 9.12 -0.16
N VAL A 23 -5.75 8.67 -0.78
CA VAL A 23 -5.67 8.56 -2.24
C VAL A 23 -6.62 7.44 -2.72
N PRO A 24 -7.64 7.74 -3.53
CA PRO A 24 -8.57 6.76 -4.03
C PRO A 24 -7.85 5.71 -4.90
N ALA A 25 -8.31 4.45 -4.84
CA ALA A 25 -7.61 3.30 -5.44
C ALA A 25 -7.34 3.47 -6.95
N TYR A 26 -8.23 4.13 -7.69
CA TYR A 26 -8.05 4.37 -9.13
C TYR A 26 -6.94 5.38 -9.45
N GLN A 27 -6.65 6.33 -8.56
CA GLN A 27 -5.51 7.26 -8.71
C GLN A 27 -4.16 6.59 -8.44
N ARG A 28 -4.14 5.40 -7.80
CA ARG A 28 -2.92 4.61 -7.66
C ARG A 28 -2.45 4.02 -8.98
N GLY A 29 -3.30 3.93 -10.00
CA GLY A 29 -2.94 3.41 -11.32
C GLY A 29 -1.81 4.20 -11.99
N ASP A 30 -1.84 5.54 -11.87
CA ASP A 30 -0.80 6.40 -12.45
C ASP A 30 0.54 6.32 -11.69
N LEU A 31 0.48 5.99 -10.38
CA LEU A 31 1.66 5.80 -9.53
C LEU A 31 2.16 4.35 -9.50
N ALA A 32 1.38 3.37 -9.96
CA ALA A 32 1.73 1.95 -9.94
C ALA A 32 2.38 1.52 -11.27
N ARG A 33 3.56 2.08 -11.57
CA ARG A 33 4.35 1.65 -12.74
C ARG A 33 4.70 0.17 -12.64
N THR A 34 4.77 -0.51 -13.78
CA THR A 34 5.09 -1.94 -13.88
C THR A 34 6.46 -2.27 -13.26
N GLU A 35 7.42 -1.35 -13.34
CA GLU A 35 8.76 -1.47 -12.73
C GLU A 35 8.77 -1.42 -11.18
N MET A 36 7.68 -0.96 -10.56
CA MET A 36 7.52 -0.93 -9.10
C MET A 36 6.70 -2.12 -8.58
N ALA A 37 6.38 -3.09 -9.43
CA ALA A 37 5.70 -4.30 -9.01
C ALA A 37 6.57 -5.09 -8.03
N PHE A 38 5.97 -5.54 -6.92
CA PHE A 38 6.64 -6.41 -5.95
C PHE A 38 7.03 -7.77 -6.54
N ASP A 39 6.27 -8.20 -7.54
CA ASP A 39 6.48 -9.44 -8.27
C ASP A 39 6.93 -9.10 -9.70
N PRO A 40 8.21 -9.33 -10.03
CA PRO A 40 8.75 -9.02 -11.35
C PRO A 40 8.25 -9.98 -12.44
N ASP A 41 7.84 -11.20 -12.08
CA ASP A 41 7.26 -12.18 -13.00
C ASP A 41 6.02 -12.85 -12.39
N PRO A 42 4.82 -12.26 -12.62
CA PRO A 42 3.59 -12.79 -12.06
C PRO A 42 3.21 -14.17 -12.62
N LEU A 43 3.75 -14.57 -13.78
CA LEU A 43 3.46 -15.89 -14.35
C LEU A 43 4.23 -16.97 -13.62
N GLU A 44 5.53 -16.75 -13.40
CA GLU A 44 6.38 -17.67 -12.64
C GLU A 44 5.89 -17.80 -11.20
N SER A 45 5.60 -16.69 -10.55
CA SER A 45 5.06 -16.64 -9.19
C SER A 45 3.75 -17.43 -9.07
N ARG A 46 2.80 -17.25 -10.00
CA ARG A 46 1.56 -18.04 -10.02
C ARG A 46 1.81 -19.54 -10.19
N LEU A 47 2.75 -19.92 -11.06
CA LEU A 47 3.10 -21.32 -11.24
C LEU A 47 3.67 -21.92 -9.94
N ASN A 48 4.59 -21.21 -9.30
CA ASN A 48 5.19 -21.64 -8.03
C ASN A 48 4.14 -21.76 -6.92
N GLN A 49 3.21 -20.80 -6.82
CA GLN A 49 2.08 -20.88 -5.88
C GLN A 49 1.21 -22.11 -6.14
N HIS A 50 0.89 -22.39 -7.41
CA HIS A 50 0.08 -23.54 -7.77
C HIS A 50 0.75 -24.87 -7.40
N ILE A 51 2.06 -24.98 -7.60
CA ILE A 51 2.87 -26.13 -7.19
C ILE A 51 2.86 -26.26 -5.66
N TYR A 52 3.06 -25.15 -4.94
CA TYR A 52 3.12 -25.11 -3.49
C TYR A 52 1.82 -25.57 -2.84
N PHE A 53 0.68 -24.99 -3.24
CA PHE A 53 -0.65 -25.40 -2.74
C PHE A 53 -0.96 -26.87 -3.05
N SER A 54 -0.56 -27.35 -4.23
CA SER A 54 -0.76 -28.75 -4.61
C SER A 54 0.06 -29.71 -3.76
N LYS A 55 1.29 -29.32 -3.40
CA LYS A 55 2.20 -30.16 -2.62
C LYS A 55 1.92 -30.14 -1.13
N GLU A 56 1.48 -29.01 -0.60
CA GLU A 56 1.31 -28.82 0.84
C GLU A 56 -0.14 -28.95 1.31
N ALA A 57 -1.07 -29.21 0.38
CA ALA A 57 -2.51 -29.21 0.64
C ALA A 57 -2.97 -27.93 1.38
N SER A 58 -2.26 -26.82 1.15
CA SER A 58 -2.55 -25.53 1.75
C SER A 58 -3.54 -24.76 0.88
N THR A 59 -4.40 -23.98 1.54
CA THR A 59 -5.42 -23.15 0.88
C THR A 59 -5.39 -21.75 1.48
N GLY A 60 -5.21 -20.73 0.63
CA GLY A 60 -5.11 -19.33 1.02
C GLY A 60 -3.95 -18.67 0.27
N GLY A 61 -4.25 -17.74 -0.64
CA GLY A 61 -3.27 -17.10 -1.52
C GLY A 61 -2.18 -16.35 -0.75
N ASN A 62 -0.93 -16.43 -1.22
CA ASN A 62 0.24 -15.78 -0.61
C ASN A 62 0.40 -14.29 -1.00
N GLY A 63 -0.70 -13.56 -1.13
CA GLY A 63 -0.71 -12.19 -1.65
C GLY A 63 -1.35 -11.18 -0.72
N VAL A 64 -0.59 -10.15 -0.34
CA VAL A 64 -1.17 -8.85 0.07
C VAL A 64 -1.50 -8.07 -1.20
N ALA A 65 -2.57 -7.27 -1.20
CA ALA A 65 -2.93 -6.45 -2.35
C ALA A 65 -1.73 -5.56 -2.75
N ALA A 66 -1.04 -5.94 -3.82
CA ALA A 66 0.10 -5.19 -4.35
C ALA A 66 -0.36 -3.82 -4.86
N GLY A 67 0.58 -2.88 -4.97
CA GLY A 67 0.33 -1.57 -5.56
C GLY A 67 -0.18 -1.69 -6.99
N GLY A 68 -1.50 -1.55 -7.16
CA GLY A 68 -2.27 -1.72 -8.39
C GLY A 68 -3.74 -1.34 -8.12
N CYS A 69 -4.72 -1.73 -8.94
CA CYS A 69 -6.14 -1.32 -8.76
C CYS A 69 -6.79 -1.71 -7.43
N GLY A 70 -6.06 -2.39 -6.53
CA GLY A 70 -6.56 -2.80 -5.22
C GLY A 70 -7.57 -3.94 -5.30
N CYS A 71 -7.69 -4.57 -6.46
CA CYS A 71 -8.59 -5.68 -6.71
C CYS A 71 -7.87 -6.97 -6.30
N ASN A 72 -8.14 -7.45 -5.08
CA ASN A 72 -7.90 -8.84 -4.69
C ASN A 72 -9.16 -9.63 -5.01
#